data_AF-A0A1B9SK28-F1
#
_entry.id   AF-A0A1B9SK28-F1
#
_cell.length_a   1.000
_cell.length_b   1.000
_cell.length_c   1.000
_cell.angle_alpha   90.00
_cell.angle_beta   90.00
_cell.angle_gamma   90.00
#
_symmetry.space_group_name_H-M   'P 1'
#
loop_
_entity.id
_entity.type
_entity.pdbx_description
1 polymer ?
#
loop_
_entity_poly.entity_id
_entity_poly.type
_entity_poly.pdbx_seq_one_letter_code
_entity_poly.pdbx_strand_id
1 'polypeptide(L)'
;MTDNTDPILFPESIATGHDLHVFADGCYEPASGEGGWAFVVYRDDAEVASGFGGVKVTANNATELIALLEAVRWINANATEETAIVWSDSAYAVRGCNQWRHIWKNNGWKKISANTKVRSRTIANPDLWKAIDGQLSRNRLLTIAWCKGHSGLAGNERADELAERGRLSLRSKGT
;
A
#
# COMPACT_ATOMS: atom_id res chain seq x y z
N MET A 1 -12.93 -20.70 -8.73
CA MET A 1 -12.79 -20.51 -7.28
C MET A 1 -11.30 -20.69 -6.95
N THR A 2 -10.52 -19.62 -7.00
CA THR A 2 -9.14 -19.67 -6.52
C THR A 2 -9.21 -19.71 -5.01
N ASP A 3 -8.72 -20.80 -4.44
CA ASP A 3 -8.70 -21.05 -3.00
C ASP A 3 -7.88 -19.94 -2.33
N ASN A 4 -8.55 -19.03 -1.60
CA ASN A 4 -7.92 -17.91 -0.87
C ASN A 4 -7.19 -18.43 0.37
N THR A 5 -6.16 -19.25 0.18
CA THR A 5 -5.48 -20.00 1.26
C THR A 5 -4.11 -19.46 1.62
N ASP A 6 -3.60 -18.42 0.94
CA ASP A 6 -2.33 -17.79 1.33
C ASP A 6 -2.55 -16.83 2.50
N PRO A 7 -2.16 -17.19 3.75
CA PRO A 7 -2.42 -16.38 4.93
C PRO A 7 -1.65 -15.06 4.93
N ILE A 8 -0.66 -14.90 4.05
CA ILE A 8 0.08 -13.64 3.89
C ILE A 8 -0.75 -12.64 3.09
N LEU A 9 -1.53 -13.11 2.11
CA LEU A 9 -2.40 -12.27 1.28
C LEU A 9 -3.79 -12.11 1.89
N PHE A 10 -4.25 -13.13 2.62
CA PHE A 10 -5.54 -13.17 3.28
C PHE A 10 -5.38 -13.55 4.76
N PRO A 11 -4.90 -12.63 5.62
CA PRO A 11 -4.79 -12.91 7.06
C PRO A 11 -6.15 -13.27 7.66
N GLU A 12 -6.17 -14.17 8.65
CA GLU A 12 -7.40 -14.61 9.33
C GLU A 12 -8.20 -13.44 9.92
N SER A 13 -7.55 -12.33 10.26
CA SER A 13 -8.22 -11.12 10.76
C SER A 13 -9.24 -10.57 9.77
N ILE A 14 -9.13 -10.82 8.45
CA ILE A 14 -10.16 -10.43 7.46
C ILE A 14 -11.54 -10.97 7.82
N ALA A 15 -11.62 -12.16 8.40
CA ALA A 15 -12.90 -12.79 8.76
C ALA A 15 -13.59 -12.11 9.96
N THR A 16 -12.88 -11.22 10.66
CA THR A 16 -13.47 -10.36 11.69
C THR A 16 -13.99 -9.07 11.06
N GLY A 17 -15.12 -8.55 11.58
CA GLY A 17 -15.64 -7.26 11.13
C GLY A 17 -14.60 -6.16 11.40
N HIS A 18 -14.40 -5.28 10.42
CA HIS A 18 -13.56 -4.09 10.57
C HIS A 18 -14.44 -2.85 10.51
N ASP A 19 -14.14 -1.86 11.33
CA ASP A 19 -14.87 -0.57 11.33
C ASP A 19 -14.62 0.21 10.03
N LEU A 20 -13.41 0.07 9.45
CA LEU A 20 -13.00 0.78 8.25
C LEU A 20 -12.43 -0.14 7.18
N HIS A 21 -12.88 0.06 5.94
CA HIS A 21 -12.32 -0.52 4.74
C HIS A 21 -11.58 0.55 3.95
N VAL A 22 -10.26 0.42 3.84
CA VAL A 22 -9.41 1.40 3.15
C VAL A 22 -8.82 0.75 1.92
N PHE A 23 -9.03 1.32 0.73
CA PHE A 23 -8.44 0.86 -0.51
C PHE A 23 -7.29 1.79 -0.88
N ALA A 24 -6.12 1.23 -1.18
CA ALA A 24 -4.92 1.98 -1.52
C ALA A 24 -4.34 1.47 -2.84
N ASP A 25 -4.08 2.39 -3.77
CA ASP A 25 -3.66 2.07 -5.13
C ASP A 25 -2.71 3.16 -5.67
N GLY A 26 -1.84 2.79 -6.61
CA GLY A 26 -0.87 3.68 -7.20
C GLY A 26 -0.61 3.41 -8.68
N CYS A 27 -0.69 4.46 -9.51
CA CYS A 27 -0.41 4.37 -10.94
C CYS A 27 0.96 4.97 -11.30
N TYR A 28 1.56 4.51 -12.40
CA TYR A 28 2.86 4.99 -12.88
C TYR A 28 2.92 5.01 -14.42
N GLU A 29 3.39 6.13 -14.99
CA GLU A 29 3.66 6.26 -16.43
C GLU A 29 5.18 6.27 -16.70
N PRO A 30 5.76 5.19 -17.25
CA PRO A 30 7.20 5.07 -17.45
C PRO A 30 7.82 6.14 -18.37
N ALA A 31 7.05 6.65 -19.34
CA ALA A 31 7.54 7.62 -20.31
C ALA A 31 7.81 9.00 -19.69
N SER A 32 6.97 9.42 -18.73
CA SER A 32 7.13 10.70 -18.03
C SER A 32 7.82 10.57 -16.67
N GLY A 33 7.89 9.36 -16.10
CA GLY A 33 8.34 9.15 -14.72
C GLY A 33 7.37 9.72 -13.68
N GLU A 34 6.14 10.01 -14.09
CA GLU A 34 5.08 10.53 -13.24
C GLU A 34 4.27 9.36 -12.70
N GLY A 35 4.06 9.37 -11.38
CA GLY A 35 3.16 8.45 -10.72
C GLY A 35 2.10 9.21 -9.92
N GLY A 36 1.06 8.47 -9.57
CA GLY A 36 0.01 8.92 -8.67
C GLY A 36 -0.21 7.89 -7.58
N TRP A 37 -0.66 8.35 -6.43
CA TRP A 37 -1.06 7.49 -5.32
C TRP A 37 -2.42 7.96 -4.84
N ALA A 38 -3.22 7.03 -4.32
CA ALA A 38 -4.47 7.36 -3.65
C ALA A 38 -4.84 6.35 -2.58
N PHE A 39 -5.70 6.81 -1.67
CA PHE A 39 -6.47 5.93 -0.81
C PHE A 39 -7.92 6.42 -0.68
N VAL A 40 -8.82 5.49 -0.38
CA VAL A 40 -10.24 5.74 -0.16
C VAL A 40 -10.68 4.96 1.06
N VAL A 41 -11.42 5.61 1.96
CA VAL A 41 -11.87 5.07 3.23
C VAL A 41 -13.38 4.91 3.18
N TYR A 42 -13.84 3.70 3.47
CA TYR A 42 -15.25 3.36 3.60
C TYR A 42 -15.59 2.96 5.03
N ARG A 43 -16.77 3.39 5.47
CA ARG A 43 -17.45 2.90 6.68
C ARG A 43 -18.88 2.57 6.28
N ASP A 44 -19.37 1.38 6.61
CA ASP A 44 -20.73 0.94 6.27
C ASP A 44 -21.09 1.18 4.79
N ASP A 45 -20.17 0.81 3.88
CA ASP A 45 -20.26 1.01 2.42
C ASP A 45 -20.33 2.48 1.92
N ALA A 46 -20.20 3.47 2.80
CA ALA A 46 -20.13 4.89 2.45
C ALA A 46 -18.68 5.39 2.42
N GLU A 47 -18.29 6.11 1.35
CA GLU A 47 -16.99 6.82 1.30
C GLU A 47 -17.00 7.94 2.35
N VAL A 48 -16.11 7.86 3.34
CA VAL A 48 -16.01 8.85 4.43
C VAL A 48 -14.78 9.74 4.31
N ALA A 49 -13.75 9.28 3.59
CA ALA A 49 -12.55 10.07 3.30
C ALA A 49 -11.82 9.51 2.08
N SER A 50 -11.04 10.37 1.43
CA SER A 50 -10.08 9.96 0.41
C SER A 50 -8.91 10.93 0.34
N GLY A 51 -7.78 10.47 -0.17
CA GLY A 51 -6.58 11.28 -0.36
C GLY A 51 -5.85 10.82 -1.61
N PHE A 52 -5.27 11.75 -2.36
CA PHE A 52 -4.49 11.44 -3.55
C PHE A 52 -3.41 12.48 -3.81
N GLY A 53 -2.39 12.11 -4.57
CA GLY A 53 -1.32 13.01 -4.95
C GLY A 53 -0.47 12.51 -6.10
N GLY A 54 0.20 13.45 -6.75
CA GLY A 54 1.20 13.16 -7.78
C GLY A 54 2.60 13.06 -7.19
N VAL A 55 3.41 12.15 -7.72
CA VAL A 55 4.80 11.96 -7.32
C VAL A 55 5.68 11.68 -8.53
N LYS A 56 6.89 12.23 -8.56
CA LYS A 56 7.91 11.79 -9.52
C LYS A 56 8.67 10.62 -8.91
N VAL A 57 8.54 9.45 -9.52
CA VAL A 57 9.21 8.22 -9.08
C VAL A 57 9.91 7.56 -10.24
N THR A 58 10.88 6.71 -9.94
CA THR A 58 11.66 5.99 -10.96
C THR A 58 11.21 4.53 -11.11
N ALA A 59 10.19 4.08 -10.39
CA ALA A 59 9.76 2.69 -10.36
C ALA A 59 8.26 2.56 -10.09
N ASN A 60 7.64 1.60 -10.79
CA ASN A 60 6.21 1.32 -10.68
C ASN A 60 5.78 1.03 -9.23
N ASN A 61 6.45 0.11 -8.54
CA ASN A 61 6.05 -0.29 -7.18
C ASN A 61 6.19 0.82 -6.12
N ALA A 62 6.80 1.96 -6.43
CA ALA A 62 6.95 3.03 -5.46
C ALA A 62 5.61 3.74 -5.16
N THR A 63 4.75 3.90 -6.16
CA THR A 63 3.44 4.56 -6.00
C THR A 63 2.50 3.74 -5.12
N GLU A 64 2.49 2.43 -5.31
CA GLU A 64 1.78 1.46 -4.44
C GLU A 64 2.18 1.59 -2.97
N LEU A 65 3.49 1.65 -2.70
CA LEU A 65 4.01 1.78 -1.34
C LEU A 65 3.68 3.15 -0.73
N ILE A 66 3.67 4.20 -1.55
CA ILE A 66 3.28 5.54 -1.10
C ILE A 66 1.78 5.55 -0.77
N ALA A 67 0.93 5.00 -1.62
CA ALA A 67 -0.51 4.88 -1.39
C ALA A 67 -0.81 4.17 -0.07
N LEU A 68 -0.17 3.02 0.16
CA LEU A 68 -0.29 2.26 1.41
C LEU A 68 0.21 3.08 2.61
N LEU A 69 1.35 3.77 2.48
CA LEU A 69 1.89 4.60 3.55
C LEU A 69 0.94 5.75 3.92
N GLU A 70 0.37 6.43 2.94
CA GLU A 70 -0.56 7.54 3.16
C GLU A 70 -1.89 7.06 3.75
N ALA A 71 -2.41 5.91 3.31
CA ALA A 71 -3.57 5.25 3.92
C ALA A 71 -3.33 4.99 5.42
N VAL A 72 -2.21 4.35 5.76
CA VAL A 72 -1.87 4.02 7.15
C VAL A 72 -1.65 5.29 7.98
N ARG A 73 -1.01 6.33 7.42
CA ARG A 73 -0.86 7.63 8.08
C ARG A 73 -2.20 8.27 8.40
N TRP A 74 -3.14 8.22 7.46
CA TRP A 74 -4.48 8.75 7.67
C TRP A 74 -5.19 7.99 8.81
N ILE A 75 -5.14 6.65 8.81
CA ILE A 75 -5.76 5.86 9.89
C ILE A 75 -5.13 6.19 11.24
N ASN A 76 -3.80 6.24 11.32
CA ASN A 76 -3.08 6.60 12.54
C ASN A 76 -3.32 8.03 13.03
N ALA A 77 -3.87 8.91 12.19
CA ALA A 77 -4.19 10.28 12.55
C ALA A 77 -5.67 10.48 12.90
N ASN A 78 -6.58 9.65 12.36
CA ASN A 78 -8.02 9.89 12.41
C ASN A 78 -8.82 8.76 13.07
N ALA A 79 -8.28 7.55 13.19
CA ALA A 79 -9.00 6.35 13.59
C ALA A 79 -8.09 5.36 14.36
N THR A 80 -7.37 5.84 15.37
CA THR A 80 -6.37 5.03 16.12
C THR A 80 -6.97 3.91 16.97
N GLU A 81 -8.22 4.06 17.38
CA GLU A 81 -8.94 3.11 18.24
C GLU A 81 -9.88 2.18 17.45
N GLU A 82 -9.89 2.29 16.12
CA GLU A 82 -10.78 1.54 15.24
C GLU A 82 -10.03 0.42 14.52
N THR A 83 -10.73 -0.68 14.30
CA THR A 83 -10.24 -1.77 13.45
C THR A 83 -10.33 -1.35 11.98
N ALA A 84 -9.21 -1.44 11.26
CA ALA A 84 -9.20 -1.06 9.86
C ALA A 84 -8.44 -2.08 9.01
N ILE A 85 -8.96 -2.33 7.82
CA ILE A 85 -8.31 -3.15 6.81
C ILE A 85 -7.90 -2.28 5.63
N VAL A 86 -6.62 -2.34 5.27
CA VAL A 86 -6.08 -1.71 4.05
C VAL A 86 -5.97 -2.78 2.97
N TRP A 87 -6.74 -2.59 1.91
CA TRP A 87 -6.76 -3.38 0.70
C TRP A 87 -5.80 -2.77 -0.33
N SER A 88 -4.99 -3.63 -0.95
CA SER A 88 -4.16 -3.28 -2.11
C SER A 88 -4.13 -4.47 -3.07
N ASP A 89 -4.11 -4.22 -4.36
CA ASP A 89 -3.96 -5.26 -5.38
C ASP A 89 -2.48 -5.63 -5.64
N SER A 90 -1.57 -4.87 -5.06
CA SER A 90 -0.13 -5.12 -5.11
C SER A 90 0.26 -6.23 -4.14
N ALA A 91 0.34 -7.46 -4.63
CA ALA A 91 0.87 -8.59 -3.87
C ALA A 91 2.30 -8.31 -3.33
N TYR A 92 3.07 -7.46 -4.00
CA TYR A 92 4.37 -6.98 -3.52
C TYR A 92 4.23 -6.14 -2.24
N ALA A 93 3.30 -5.17 -2.23
CA ALA A 93 3.06 -4.33 -1.06
C ALA A 93 2.53 -5.16 0.13
N VAL A 94 1.55 -6.02 -0.11
CA VAL A 94 0.93 -6.87 0.93
C VAL A 94 1.95 -7.83 1.55
N ARG A 95 2.69 -8.60 0.73
CA ARG A 95 3.74 -9.50 1.24
C ARG A 95 4.86 -8.73 1.93
N GLY A 96 5.22 -7.56 1.41
CA GLY A 96 6.23 -6.72 2.04
C GLY A 96 5.81 -6.23 3.42
N CYS A 97 4.54 -5.87 3.61
CA CYS A 97 3.98 -5.48 4.90
C CYS A 97 3.86 -6.65 5.88
N ASN A 98 3.40 -7.81 5.41
CA ASN A 98 3.07 -8.93 6.29
C ASN A 98 4.26 -9.87 6.57
N GLN A 99 5.29 -9.84 5.72
CA GLN A 99 6.43 -10.77 5.83
C GLN A 99 7.78 -10.06 5.71
N TRP A 100 8.05 -9.39 4.60
CA TRP A 100 9.43 -9.02 4.28
C TRP A 100 9.99 -7.90 5.13
N ARG A 101 9.18 -6.90 5.51
CA ARG A 101 9.64 -5.79 6.37
C ARG A 101 10.22 -6.28 7.68
N HIS A 102 9.66 -7.33 8.28
CA HIS A 102 10.13 -7.90 9.54
C HIS A 102 11.53 -8.50 9.39
N ILE A 103 11.73 -9.25 8.30
CA ILE A 103 13.00 -9.87 7.95
C ILE A 103 14.04 -8.79 7.63
N TRP A 104 13.68 -7.80 6.81
CA TRP A 104 14.57 -6.72 6.42
C TRP A 104 14.98 -5.85 7.59
N LYS A 105 14.05 -5.49 8.48
CA LYS A 105 14.32 -4.73 9.71
C LYS A 105 15.36 -5.44 10.57
N ASN A 106 15.21 -6.75 10.77
CA ASN A 106 16.16 -7.55 11.54
C ASN A 106 17.54 -7.69 10.86
N ASN A 107 17.60 -7.52 9.53
CA ASN A 107 18.83 -7.58 8.74
C ASN A 107 19.36 -6.18 8.33
N GLY A 108 19.00 -5.13 9.06
CA GLY A 108 19.49 -3.77 8.81
C GLY A 108 19.07 -3.20 7.45
N TRP A 109 17.85 -3.51 7.01
CA TRP A 109 17.25 -3.11 5.74
C TRP A 109 18.04 -3.58 4.51
N LYS A 110 18.46 -4.84 4.54
CA LYS A 110 19.13 -5.53 3.41
C LYS A 110 18.41 -6.83 3.06
N LYS A 111 18.45 -7.19 1.78
CA LYS A 111 17.99 -8.50 1.31
C LYS A 111 18.83 -9.61 1.97
N ILE A 112 18.17 -10.70 2.33
CA ILE A 112 18.83 -11.95 2.68
C ILE A 112 19.12 -12.68 1.36
N SER A 113 20.35 -13.11 1.17
CA SER A 113 20.74 -13.97 0.05
C SER A 113 21.51 -15.15 0.60
N ALA A 114 21.07 -16.36 0.25
CA ALA A 114 21.81 -17.59 0.56
C ALA A 114 23.11 -17.70 -0.26
N ASN A 115 23.19 -16.98 -1.39
CA ASN A 115 24.39 -16.94 -2.21
C ASN A 115 25.29 -15.79 -1.74
N THR A 116 26.35 -16.14 -1.01
CA THR A 116 27.36 -15.22 -0.48
C THR A 116 28.12 -14.44 -1.56
N LYS A 117 28.02 -14.84 -2.84
CA LYS A 117 28.63 -14.14 -3.97
C LYS A 117 27.77 -12.99 -4.53
N VAL A 118 26.54 -12.80 -4.04
CA VAL A 118 25.69 -11.69 -4.48
C VAL A 118 26.23 -10.37 -3.92
N ARG A 119 26.78 -9.54 -4.82
CA ARG A 119 27.40 -8.25 -4.47
C ARG A 119 26.41 -7.20 -3.96
N SER A 120 25.16 -7.22 -4.42
CA SER A 120 24.14 -6.24 -4.03
C SER A 120 23.03 -6.89 -3.22
N ARG A 121 22.96 -6.52 -1.93
CA ARG A 121 21.88 -6.88 -1.01
C ARG A 121 20.89 -5.74 -0.81
N THR A 122 20.82 -4.80 -1.77
CA THR A 122 19.99 -3.61 -1.68
C THR A 122 18.50 -3.95 -1.86
N ILE A 123 17.66 -3.38 -1.01
CA ILE A 123 16.20 -3.42 -1.13
C ILE A 123 15.77 -2.18 -1.93
N ALA A 124 14.79 -2.33 -2.82
CA ALA A 124 14.18 -1.19 -3.47
C ALA A 124 13.37 -0.37 -2.46
N ASN A 125 13.45 0.96 -2.54
CA ASN A 125 12.68 1.87 -1.67
C ASN A 125 12.86 1.62 -0.16
N PRO A 126 14.11 1.50 0.36
CA PRO A 126 14.34 1.13 1.75
C PRO A 126 13.77 2.16 2.74
N ASP A 127 13.74 3.44 2.36
CA ASP A 127 13.22 4.51 3.22
C ASP A 127 11.69 4.53 3.28
N LEU A 128 11.01 4.19 2.17
CA LEU A 128 9.56 3.95 2.20
C LEU A 128 9.22 2.76 3.10
N TRP A 129 9.96 1.65 2.99
CA TRP A 129 9.74 0.49 3.84
C TRP A 129 9.97 0.77 5.33
N LYS A 130 10.98 1.58 5.69
CA LYS A 130 11.18 2.06 7.07
C LYS A 130 9.99 2.89 7.55
N ALA A 131 9.48 3.78 6.71
CA ALA A 131 8.33 4.61 7.05
C ALA A 131 7.06 3.76 7.26
N ILE A 132 6.79 2.81 6.36
CA ILE A 132 5.67 1.87 6.46
C ILE A 132 5.79 1.04 7.74
N ASP A 133 6.96 0.46 8.02
CA ASP A 133 7.19 -0.31 9.25
C ASP A 133 6.96 0.52 10.51
N GLY A 134 7.43 1.77 10.51
CA GLY A 134 7.22 2.70 11.63
C GLY A 134 5.74 3.03 11.87
N GLN A 135 4.94 3.16 10.81
CA GLN A 135 3.51 3.43 10.94
C GLN A 135 2.71 2.19 11.33
N LEU A 136 2.97 1.04 10.71
CA LEU A 136 2.29 -0.23 11.02
C LEU A 136 2.62 -0.73 12.42
N SER A 137 3.85 -0.53 12.90
CA SER A 137 4.25 -0.98 14.24
C SER A 137 3.55 -0.22 15.37
N ARG A 138 2.94 0.93 15.08
CA ARG A 138 2.25 1.78 16.07
C ARG A 138 0.78 1.42 16.25
N ASN A 139 0.18 0.72 15.30
CA ASN A 139 -1.25 0.42 15.32
C ASN A 139 -1.49 -1.07 15.07
N ARG A 140 -1.90 -1.77 16.13
CA ARG A 140 -2.14 -3.23 16.12
C ARG A 140 -3.53 -3.59 15.59
N LEU A 141 -4.40 -2.60 15.38
CA LEU A 141 -5.75 -2.77 14.85
C LEU A 141 -5.80 -2.72 13.32
N LEU A 142 -4.64 -2.54 12.67
CA LEU A 142 -4.51 -2.53 11.21
C LEU A 142 -4.26 -3.93 10.65
N THR A 143 -5.09 -4.30 9.67
CA THR A 143 -4.87 -5.45 8.80
C THR A 143 -4.46 -4.96 7.41
N ILE A 144 -3.42 -5.56 6.80
CA ILE A 144 -3.08 -5.34 5.39
C ILE A 144 -3.46 -6.59 4.60
N ALA A 145 -4.29 -6.44 3.59
CA ALA A 145 -4.85 -7.55 2.83
C ALA A 145 -4.78 -7.30 1.32
N TRP A 146 -4.72 -8.40 0.57
CA TRP A 146 -4.77 -8.36 -0.88
C TRP A 146 -6.21 -8.35 -1.38
N CYS A 147 -6.51 -7.46 -2.31
CA CYS A 147 -7.72 -7.52 -3.12
C CYS A 147 -7.36 -7.79 -4.57
N LYS A 148 -8.30 -8.32 -5.35
CA LYS A 148 -8.06 -8.54 -6.77
C LYS A 148 -8.17 -7.19 -7.51
N GLY A 149 -7.12 -6.82 -8.23
CA GLY A 149 -7.14 -5.65 -9.12
C GLY A 149 -8.13 -5.85 -10.27
N HIS A 150 -8.77 -4.76 -10.72
CA HIS A 150 -9.71 -4.73 -11.84
C HIS A 150 -10.82 -5.79 -11.80
N SER A 151 -11.30 -6.13 -10.60
CA SER A 151 -12.32 -7.17 -10.41
C SER A 151 -13.71 -6.65 -10.08
N GLY A 152 -14.00 -5.36 -10.29
CA GLY A 152 -15.30 -4.79 -9.94
C GLY A 152 -15.44 -4.36 -8.48
N LEU A 153 -14.33 -4.25 -7.73
CA LEU A 153 -14.38 -3.72 -6.36
C LEU A 153 -14.43 -2.19 -6.44
N ALA A 154 -15.60 -1.63 -6.18
CA ALA A 154 -15.86 -0.18 -6.28
C ALA A 154 -14.81 0.66 -5.54
N GLY A 155 -14.34 0.22 -4.37
CA GLY A 155 -13.29 0.91 -3.62
C GLY A 155 -11.92 0.92 -4.31
N ASN A 156 -11.52 -0.18 -4.97
CA ASN A 156 -10.26 -0.23 -5.71
C ASN A 156 -10.34 0.62 -6.98
N GLU A 157 -11.45 0.50 -7.73
CA GLU A 157 -11.68 1.32 -8.92
C GLU A 157 -11.69 2.81 -8.58
N ARG A 158 -12.24 3.16 -7.42
CA ARG A 158 -12.21 4.53 -6.91
C ARG A 158 -10.79 5.00 -6.57
N ALA A 159 -9.97 4.15 -5.97
CA ALA A 159 -8.58 4.46 -5.67
C ALA A 159 -7.74 4.61 -6.97
N ASP A 160 -7.91 3.71 -7.93
CA ASP A 160 -7.36 3.77 -9.29
C ASP A 160 -7.64 5.13 -9.97
N GLU A 161 -8.90 5.55 -9.99
CA GLU A 161 -9.31 6.83 -10.56
C GLU A 161 -8.60 8.02 -9.90
N LEU A 162 -8.51 7.99 -8.56
CA LEU A 162 -7.89 9.07 -7.79
C LEU A 162 -6.37 9.09 -7.95
N ALA A 163 -5.73 7.93 -8.06
CA ALA A 163 -4.31 7.82 -8.33
C ALA A 163 -3.99 8.46 -9.70
N GLU A 164 -4.79 8.16 -10.73
CA GLU A 164 -4.63 8.78 -12.04
C GLU A 164 -4.81 10.31 -12.00
N ARG A 165 -5.81 10.80 -11.26
CA ARG A 165 -5.97 12.25 -11.02
C ARG A 165 -4.74 12.85 -10.32
N GLY A 166 -4.18 12.14 -9.34
CA GLY A 166 -2.95 12.53 -8.65
C GLY A 166 -1.79 12.67 -9.62
N ARG A 167 -1.55 11.66 -10.46
CA ARG A 167 -0.51 11.68 -11.49
C ARG A 167 -0.66 12.86 -12.44
N LEU A 168 -1.86 13.08 -12.98
CA LEU A 168 -2.16 14.17 -13.92
C LEU A 168 -1.99 15.57 -13.29
N SER A 169 -2.16 15.71 -11.98
CA SER A 169 -1.95 16.98 -11.28
C SER A 169 -0.52 17.53 -11.36
N LEU A 170 0.46 16.67 -11.67
CA LEU A 170 1.85 17.09 -11.89
C LEU A 170 2.00 17.90 -13.19
N ARG A 171 1.17 17.63 -14.20
CA ARG A 171 1.19 18.33 -15.48
C ARG A 171 0.57 19.72 -15.39
N SER A 172 -0.41 19.89 -14.50
CA SER A 172 -1.11 21.16 -14.28
C SER A 172 -0.27 22.21 -13.54
N LYS A 173 0.80 21.80 -12.85
CA LYS A 173 1.71 22.70 -12.12
C LYS A 173 2.90 23.19 -12.98
N GLY A 174 2.94 22.84 -14.26
CA GLY A 174 4.03 23.12 -15.18
C GLY A 174 3.80 24.25 -16.19
N THR A 175 2.73 25.04 -16.04
CA THR A 175 2.42 26.22 -16.88
C THR A 175 2.47 27.48 -16.03
#